data_AF-A0A392NVW5-F1
#
_entry.id   AF-A0A392NVW5-F1
#
_cell.length_a   1.000
_cell.length_b   1.000
_cell.length_c   1.000
_cell.angle_alpha   90.00
_cell.angle_beta   90.00
_cell.angle_gamma   90.00
#
_symmetry.space_group_name_H-M   'P 1'
#
loop_
_entity.id
_entity.type
_entity.pdbx_description
1 polymer ?
#
loop_
_entity_poly.entity_id
_entity_poly.type
_entity_poly.pdbx_seq_one_letter_code
_entity_poly.pdbx_strand_id
1 'polypeptide(L)'
;MRGLIQIPNECSGGDLDGDLFFISWDKVLIPSQTDDPMDYMGRRPRIMNHNVTLEEIQQFFVDYMINDTLGVISTAHLVHADREPDKARSRKCLELAELHSMAVD
;
A
#
# COMPACT_ATOMS: atom_id res chain seq x y z
N MET A 1 -11.44 23.45 -6.78
CA MET A 1 -10.23 22.98 -7.47
C MET A 1 -10.31 21.47 -7.53
N ARG A 2 -10.29 20.87 -8.72
CA ARG A 2 -10.05 19.42 -8.84
C ARG A 2 -8.53 19.24 -8.73
N GLY A 3 -8.07 18.50 -7.73
CA GLY A 3 -6.67 18.09 -7.63
C GLY A 3 -6.29 17.17 -8.79
N LEU A 4 -4.99 17.03 -9.05
CA LEU A 4 -4.47 16.10 -10.07
C LEU A 4 -4.59 14.63 -9.61
N ILE A 5 -4.68 14.39 -8.30
CA ILE A 5 -4.84 13.08 -7.66
C ILE A 5 -6.26 12.99 -7.09
N GLN A 6 -6.88 11.81 -7.19
CA GLN A 6 -8.21 11.56 -6.60
C GLN A 6 -8.08 11.38 -5.09
N ILE A 7 -8.98 11.98 -4.32
CA ILE A 7 -8.95 11.91 -2.83
C ILE A 7 -8.93 10.46 -2.30
N PRO A 8 -9.70 9.50 -2.85
CA PRO A 8 -9.58 8.09 -2.46
C PRO A 8 -8.15 7.54 -2.59
N ASN A 9 -7.45 7.89 -3.67
CA ASN A 9 -6.09 7.40 -3.93
C ASN A 9 -5.06 7.94 -2.92
N GLU A 10 -5.30 9.14 -2.38
CA GLU A 10 -4.48 9.71 -1.29
C GLU A 10 -4.63 8.91 0.02
N CYS A 11 -5.70 8.14 0.15
CA CYS A 11 -6.02 7.30 1.30
C CYS A 11 -5.60 5.85 1.04
N SER A 12 -4.30 5.58 1.13
CA SER A 12 -3.73 4.23 0.98
C SER A 12 -3.89 3.59 -0.41
N GLY A 13 -4.00 4.39 -1.47
CA GLY A 13 -4.18 3.88 -2.85
C GLY A 13 -5.61 3.44 -3.16
N GLY A 14 -6.57 3.79 -2.30
CA GLY A 14 -7.95 3.35 -2.44
C GLY A 14 -8.71 3.96 -3.63
N ASP A 15 -9.85 3.36 -3.95
CA ASP A 15 -10.74 3.82 -5.01
C ASP A 15 -12.23 3.83 -4.57
N LEU A 16 -13.16 3.71 -5.52
CA LEU A 16 -14.61 3.73 -5.26
C LEU A 16 -15.30 2.43 -5.68
N ASP A 17 -14.57 1.31 -5.76
CA ASP A 17 -15.08 0.00 -6.13
C ASP A 17 -15.63 -0.83 -4.95
N GLY A 18 -15.39 -0.36 -3.72
CA GLY A 18 -15.81 -1.03 -2.49
C GLY A 18 -15.14 -0.55 -1.21
N ASP A 19 -14.12 0.32 -1.31
CA ASP A 19 -13.39 0.83 -0.15
C ASP A 19 -14.25 1.59 0.86
N LEU A 20 -13.89 1.41 2.13
CA LEU A 20 -14.52 2.09 3.26
C LEU A 20 -13.60 3.16 3.81
N PHE A 21 -14.10 4.38 3.91
CA PHE A 21 -13.36 5.53 4.43
C PHE A 21 -13.83 5.87 5.84
N PHE A 22 -12.88 6.07 6.75
CA PHE A 22 -13.18 6.64 8.06
C PHE A 22 -13.35 8.16 7.94
N ILE A 23 -14.54 8.66 8.28
CA ILE A 23 -14.84 10.10 8.26
C ILE A 23 -15.14 10.57 9.68
N SER A 24 -14.44 11.62 10.11
CA SER A 24 -14.66 12.23 11.42
C SER A 24 -14.68 13.75 11.34
N TRP A 25 -15.56 14.36 12.12
CA TRP A 25 -15.71 15.80 12.28
C TRP A 25 -15.20 16.28 13.66
N ASP A 26 -14.84 15.35 14.54
CA ASP A 26 -14.35 15.64 15.88
C ASP A 26 -12.98 16.30 15.79
N LYS A 27 -12.88 17.55 16.29
CA LYS A 27 -11.66 18.35 16.23
C LYS A 27 -10.48 17.70 16.95
N VAL A 28 -10.72 16.83 17.93
CA VAL A 28 -9.66 16.12 18.67
C VAL A 28 -9.05 14.99 17.82
N LEU A 29 -9.82 14.44 16.86
CA LEU A 29 -9.38 13.36 15.98
C LEU A 29 -8.79 13.86 14.65
N ILE A 30 -8.95 15.15 14.34
CA ILE A 30 -8.34 15.75 13.15
C ILE A 30 -6.84 15.96 13.44
N PRO A 31 -5.94 15.32 12.68
CA PRO A 31 -4.51 15.47 12.91
C PRO A 31 -4.06 16.91 12.67
N SER A 32 -3.17 17.41 13.53
CA SER A 32 -2.61 18.76 13.41
C SER A 32 -1.56 18.89 12.29
N GLN A 33 -1.12 17.77 11.74
CA GLN A 33 -0.13 17.69 10.67
C GLN A 33 -0.62 16.69 9.62
N THR A 34 -0.40 17.01 8.36
CA THR A 34 -0.67 16.15 7.21
C THR A 34 0.64 15.88 6.49
N ASP A 35 0.78 14.66 5.97
CA ASP A 35 1.91 14.28 5.13
C ASP A 35 1.46 14.25 3.66
N ASP A 36 2.40 14.42 2.74
CA ASP A 36 2.11 14.30 1.31
C ASP A 36 1.69 12.85 0.97
N PRO A 37 0.73 12.67 0.05
CA PRO A 37 0.31 11.33 -0.35
C PRO A 37 1.44 10.58 -1.05
N MET A 38 1.50 9.26 -0.82
CA MET A 38 2.39 8.37 -1.56
C MET A 38 1.99 8.29 -3.04
N ASP A 39 2.97 8.07 -3.91
CA ASP A 39 2.74 7.80 -5.32
C ASP A 39 2.33 6.33 -5.52
N TYR A 40 1.06 6.11 -5.82
CA TYR A 40 0.47 4.79 -6.11
C TYR A 40 0.43 4.49 -7.62
N MET A 41 1.30 5.10 -8.44
CA MET A 41 1.37 4.77 -9.86
C MET A 41 1.75 3.29 -10.05
N GLY A 42 0.74 2.49 -10.40
CA GLY A 42 0.85 1.04 -10.51
C GLY A 42 1.97 0.57 -11.43
N ARG A 43 2.60 -0.55 -11.07
CA ARG A 43 3.61 -1.20 -11.89
C ARG A 43 2.98 -1.72 -13.18
N ARG A 44 3.71 -1.63 -14.29
CA ARG A 44 3.21 -2.12 -15.59
C ARG A 44 2.93 -3.62 -15.49
N PRO A 45 1.73 -4.08 -15.88
CA PRO A 45 1.40 -5.49 -15.83
C PRO A 45 2.33 -6.29 -16.74
N ARG A 46 2.64 -7.52 -16.33
CA ARG A 46 3.43 -8.44 -17.14
C ARG A 46 2.58 -8.92 -18.32
N ILE A 47 2.81 -8.35 -19.50
CA ILE A 47 2.12 -8.74 -20.72
C ILE A 47 2.83 -9.97 -21.31
N MET A 48 2.12 -11.09 -21.35
CA MET A 48 2.57 -12.31 -22.01
C MET A 48 2.14 -12.26 -23.48
N ASN A 49 3.03 -12.62 -24.41
CA ASN A 49 2.78 -12.59 -25.85
C ASN A 49 2.26 -13.93 -26.41
N HIS A 50 1.75 -14.80 -25.55
CA HIS A 50 1.19 -16.10 -25.90
C HIS A 50 -0.02 -16.43 -25.02
N ASN A 51 -0.74 -17.50 -25.38
CA ASN A 51 -1.83 -18.01 -24.55
C ASN A 51 -1.27 -18.58 -23.25
N VAL A 52 -1.88 -18.22 -22.12
CA VAL A 52 -1.52 -18.71 -20.80
C VAL A 52 -1.83 -20.21 -20.70
N THR A 53 -0.88 -20.99 -20.20
CA THR A 53 -1.01 -22.43 -19.96
C THR A 53 -1.45 -22.73 -18.52
N LEU A 54 -1.97 -23.94 -18.28
CA LEU A 54 -2.36 -24.34 -16.93
C LEU A 54 -1.15 -24.44 -15.99
N GLU A 55 -0.01 -24.87 -16.51
CA GLU A 55 1.26 -24.99 -15.80
C GLU A 55 1.76 -23.63 -15.33
N GLU A 56 1.64 -22.59 -16.16
CA GLU A 56 1.99 -21.21 -15.79
C GLU A 56 1.08 -20.64 -14.72
N ILE A 57 -0.21 -20.99 -14.75
CA ILE A 57 -1.14 -20.62 -13.67
C ILE A 57 -0.71 -21.28 -12.35
N GLN A 58 -0.38 -22.58 -12.38
CA GLN A 58 0.09 -23.29 -11.19
C GLN A 58 1.39 -22.68 -10.64
N GLN A 59 2.36 -22.38 -11.51
CA GLN A 59 3.61 -21.75 -11.12
C GLN A 59 3.36 -20.37 -10.52
N PHE A 60 2.48 -19.56 -11.12
CA PHE A 60 2.10 -18.26 -10.58
C PHE A 60 1.54 -18.36 -9.15
N PHE A 61 0.66 -19.32 -8.87
CA PHE A 61 0.14 -19.51 -7.50
C PHE A 61 1.23 -19.92 -6.51
N VAL A 62 2.14 -20.82 -6.91
CA VAL A 62 3.27 -21.22 -6.05
C VAL A 62 4.19 -20.04 -5.79
N ASP A 63 4.53 -19.27 -6.82
CA ASP A 63 5.36 -18.07 -6.69
C ASP A 63 4.68 -17.03 -5.80
N TYR A 64 3.37 -16.80 -5.96
CA TYR A 64 2.60 -15.90 -5.12
C TYR A 64 2.64 -16.34 -3.64
N MET A 65 2.39 -17.61 -3.35
CA MET A 65 2.41 -18.13 -1.98
C MET A 65 3.80 -18.05 -1.33
N ILE A 66 4.87 -18.30 -2.10
CA ILE A 66 6.25 -18.22 -1.58
C ILE A 66 6.66 -16.78 -1.31
N ASN A 67 6.20 -15.85 -2.14
CA ASN A 67 6.56 -14.43 -2.07
C ASN A 67 5.54 -13.58 -1.31
N ASP A 68 4.58 -14.17 -0.61
CA ASP A 68 3.66 -13.43 0.26
C ASP A 68 4.43 -12.85 1.46
N THR A 69 4.87 -11.61 1.29
CA THR A 69 5.64 -10.86 2.30
C THR A 69 4.81 -9.83 3.04
N LEU A 70 3.52 -9.68 2.70
CA LEU A 70 2.70 -8.55 3.16
C LEU A 70 2.65 -8.51 4.70
N GLY A 71 2.27 -9.61 5.34
CA GLY A 71 2.19 -9.68 6.80
C GLY A 71 3.53 -9.46 7.52
N VAL A 72 4.65 -9.88 6.92
CA VAL A 72 5.99 -9.66 7.48
C VAL A 72 6.35 -8.17 7.43
N ILE A 73 6.07 -7.52 6.29
CA ILE A 73 6.31 -6.08 6.11
C ILE A 73 5.43 -5.27 7.08
N SER A 74 4.13 -5.59 7.21
CA SER A 74 3.23 -4.90 8.14
C SER A 74 3.71 -5.04 9.60
N THR A 75 4.16 -6.24 9.99
CA THR A 75 4.67 -6.51 11.34
C THR A 75 5.96 -5.73 11.60
N ALA A 76 6.89 -5.71 10.64
CA ALA A 76 8.12 -4.94 10.75
C ALA A 76 7.83 -3.44 10.87
N HIS A 77 6.89 -2.92 10.07
CA HIS A 77 6.48 -1.51 10.12
C HIS A 77 5.95 -1.15 11.52
N LEU A 78 5.05 -1.97 12.08
CA LEU A 78 4.54 -1.76 13.43
C LEU A 78 5.66 -1.72 14.48
N VAL A 79 6.57 -2.70 14.45
CA VAL A 79 7.69 -2.80 15.40
C VAL A 79 8.63 -1.60 15.27
N HIS A 80 8.92 -1.13 14.05
CA HIS A 80 9.77 0.05 13.85
C HIS A 80 9.06 1.33 14.27
N ALA A 81 7.77 1.49 13.96
CA ALA A 81 7.00 2.66 14.37
C ALA A 81 6.90 2.79 15.89
N ASP A 82 6.84 1.68 16.63
CA ASP A 82 6.83 1.70 18.10
C ASP A 82 8.20 2.04 18.70
N ARG A 83 9.31 1.74 18.01
CA ARG A 83 10.67 1.88 18.54
C ARG A 83 11.37 3.17 18.15
N GLU A 84 11.10 3.69 16.95
CA GLU A 84 11.80 4.85 16.41
C GLU A 84 11.24 6.16 16.99
N PRO A 85 12.08 7.18 17.27
CA PRO A 85 11.63 8.46 17.82
C PRO A 85 10.58 9.16 16.94
N ASP A 86 10.75 9.08 15.62
CA ASP A 86 9.85 9.67 14.62
C ASP A 86 8.68 8.74 14.25
N LYS A 87 8.59 7.58 14.90
CA LYS A 87 7.52 6.60 14.74
C LYS A 87 7.32 6.17 13.27
N ALA A 88 6.08 6.22 12.78
CA ALA A 88 5.73 5.91 11.40
C ALA A 88 6.36 6.88 10.37
N ARG A 89 6.83 8.06 10.80
CA ARG A 89 7.57 9.01 9.92
C ARG A 89 9.06 8.70 9.83
N SER A 90 9.56 7.72 10.57
CA SER A 90 10.96 7.31 10.45
C SER A 90 11.23 6.78 9.04
N ARG A 91 12.46 6.99 8.54
CA ARG A 91 12.86 6.53 7.20
C ARG A 91 12.59 5.03 6.98
N LYS A 92 12.82 4.20 8.00
CA LYS A 92 12.55 2.75 7.93
C LYS A 92 11.07 2.46 7.71
N CYS A 93 10.19 3.18 8.40
CA CYS A 93 8.75 3.03 8.25
C CYS A 93 8.29 3.48 6.87
N LEU A 94 8.83 4.59 6.35
CA LEU A 94 8.51 5.05 4.99
C LEU A 94 8.93 4.03 3.92
N GLU A 95 10.13 3.46 4.04
CA GLU A 95 10.60 2.37 3.16
C GLU A 95 9.69 1.13 3.26
N LEU A 96 9.26 0.76 4.47
CA LEU A 96 8.35 -0.37 4.66
C LEU A 96 6.94 -0.08 4.14
N ALA A 97 6.46 1.16 4.20
CA ALA A 97 5.17 1.56 3.63
C ALA A 97 5.19 1.46 2.10
N GLU A 98 6.30 1.80 1.45
CA GLU A 98 6.48 1.63 0.00
C GLU A 98 6.48 0.15 -0.39
N LEU A 99 7.21 -0.68 0.36
CA LEU A 99 7.21 -2.13 0.15
C LEU A 99 5.83 -2.75 0.41
N HIS A 100 5.08 -2.23 1.40
CA HIS A 100 3.73 -2.69 1.68
C HIS A 100 2.78 -2.37 0.52
N SER A 101 2.83 -1.14 -0.01
CA SER A 101 2.07 -0.74 -1.20
C SER A 101 2.35 -1.70 -2.37
N MET A 102 3.62 -1.96 -2.65
CA MET A 102 4.03 -2.91 -3.70
C MET A 102 3.64 -4.38 -3.46
N ALA A 103 3.34 -4.78 -2.22
CA ALA A 103 2.98 -6.15 -1.88
C ALA A 103 1.46 -6.39 -1.86
N VAL A 104 0.66 -5.30 -1.83
CA VAL A 104 -0.80 -5.36 -1.99
C VAL A 104 -1.18 -5.45 -3.48
N ASP A 105 -0.45 -4.71 -4.34
CA ASP A 105 -0.61 -4.69 -5.80
C ASP A 105 0.09 -5.85 -6.53
#